data_AF-A0A955G4H7-F1
#
_entry.id   AF-A0A955G4H7-F1
#
_cell.length_a   1.000
_cell.length_b   1.000
_cell.length_c   1.000
_cell.angle_alpha   90.00
_cell.angle_beta   90.00
_cell.angle_gamma   90.00
#
_symmetry.space_group_name_H-M   'P 1'
#
loop_
_entity.id
_entity.type
_entity.pdbx_description
1 polymer ?
#
loop_
_entity_poly.entity_id
_entity_poly.type
_entity_poly.pdbx_seq_one_letter_code
_entity_poly.pdbx_strand_id
1 'polypeptide(L)' 'MQKTATKVFIAASIAFGIVGILFVLSLPLKDDNNMSDLSHILQKLLFICVFIILPSFALSVAGKYLKK' A
#
# COMPACT_ATOMS: atom_id res chain seq x y z
N MET A 1 1.24 -12.68 17.86
CA MET A 1 0.84 -12.36 16.47
C MET A 1 0.85 -10.86 16.15
N GLN A 2 0.42 -10.00 17.07
CA GLN A 2 0.38 -8.55 16.85
C GLN A 2 1.73 -7.93 16.42
N LYS A 3 2.85 -8.31 17.06
CA LYS A 3 4.18 -7.78 16.69
C LYS A 3 4.56 -8.02 15.23
N THR A 4 4.16 -9.16 14.66
CA THR A 4 4.40 -9.49 13.25
C THR A 4 3.49 -8.67 12.34
N ALA A 5 2.20 -8.58 12.67
CA ALA A 5 1.23 -7.77 11.93
C ALA A 5 1.64 -6.29 11.86
N THR A 6 2.13 -5.72 12.97
CA THR A 6 2.63 -4.34 13.01
C THR A 6 3.88 -4.16 12.14
N LYS A 7 4.81 -5.12 12.13
CA LYS A 7 5.99 -5.06 11.25
C LYS A 7 5.61 -5.08 9.77
N VAL A 8 4.67 -5.96 9.39
CA VAL A 8 4.16 -6.05 8.01
C VAL A 8 3.42 -4.78 7.62
N PHE A 9 2.60 -4.23 8.52
CA PHE A 9 1.92 -2.94 8.32
C PHE A 9 2.92 -1.80 8.05
N ILE A 10 3.98 -1.70 8.84
CA ILE A 10 5.01 -0.66 8.67
C ILE A 10 5.73 -0.83 7.32
N ALA A 11 6.17 -2.04 6.99
CA ALA A 11 6.83 -2.31 5.72
C ALA A 11 5.93 -2.00 4.51
N ALA A 12 4.66 -2.41 4.57
CA ALA A 12 3.68 -2.13 3.51
C ALA A 12 3.35 -0.63 3.40
N SER A 13 3.31 0.11 4.51
CA SER A 13 3.09 1.55 4.53
C SER A 13 4.27 2.32 3.90
N ILE A 14 5.50 1.90 4.19
CA ILE A 14 6.69 2.48 3.56
C ILE A 14 6.70 2.19 2.06
N ALA A 15 6.43 0.94 1.65
CA ALA A 15 6.33 0.57 0.25
C ALA A 15 5.23 1.35 -0.49
N PHE A 16 4.05 1.50 0.13
CA PHE A 16 2.97 2.32 -0.40
C PHE A 16 3.39 3.77 -0.62
N GLY A 17 4.11 4.36 0.33
CA GLY A 17 4.65 5.72 0.20
C GLY A 17 5.61 5.86 -0.98
N ILE A 18 6.58 4.94 -1.11
CA ILE A 18 7.55 4.94 -2.21
C ILE A 18 6.84 4.77 -3.57
N VAL A 19 5.97 3.77 -3.68
CA VAL A 19 5.22 3.51 -4.92
C VAL A 19 4.27 4.67 -5.24
N GLY A 20 3.70 5.33 -4.22
CA GLY A 20 2.80 6.46 -4.39
C GLY A 20 3.53 7.68 -4.96
N ILE A 21 4.72 7.96 -4.44
CA ILE A 21 5.59 9.01 -4.98
C ILE A 21 5.96 8.69 -6.43
N LEU A 22 6.37 7.46 -6.74
CA LEU A 22 6.68 7.05 -8.11
C LEU A 22 5.46 7.15 -9.04
N PHE A 23 4.27 6.83 -8.55
CA PHE A 23 3.03 6.95 -9.32
C PHE A 23 2.75 8.40 -9.67
N VAL A 24 2.82 9.31 -8.68
CA VAL A 24 2.62 10.74 -8.89
C VAL A 24 3.64 11.32 -9.88
N LEU A 25 4.90 10.89 -9.80
CA LEU A 25 5.94 11.31 -10.75
C LEU A 25 5.76 10.73 -12.15
N SER A 26 5.07 9.59 -12.29
CA SER A 26 4.82 8.92 -13.57
C SER A 26 3.53 9.36 -14.24
N LEU A 27 2.71 10.19 -13.57
CA LEU A 27 1.51 10.75 -14.17
C LEU A 27 1.91 11.75 -15.28
N PRO A 28 1.25 11.72 -16.44
CA PRO A 28 1.53 12.68 -17.49
C PRO A 28 1.18 14.10 -17.03
N LEU A 29 2.04 15.07 -17.39
CA LEU A 29 1.84 16.50 -17.11
C LEU A 29 0.73 17.14 -17.95
N LYS A 30 0.31 16.44 -19.02
CA LYS A 30 -0.75 16.84 -19.92
C LYS A 30 -1.90 15.85 -19.80
N ASP A 31 -3.13 16.37 -19.90
CA ASP A 31 -4.38 15.61 -19.89
C ASP A 31 -4.57 14.78 -21.18
N ASP A 32 -3.51 14.10 -21.60
CA ASP A 32 -3.61 13.04 -22.57
C ASP A 32 -4.13 11.84 -21.79
N ASN A 33 -5.38 11.44 -22.07
CA ASN A 33 -6.09 10.29 -21.48
C ASN A 33 -5.37 8.93 -21.65
N ASN A 34 -4.12 8.94 -22.12
CA ASN A 34 -3.30 7.78 -22.35
C ASN A 34 -2.35 7.57 -21.17
N MET A 35 -2.85 6.92 -20.13
CA MET A 35 -2.03 6.53 -18.99
C MET A 35 -0.99 5.50 -19.46
N SER A 36 0.30 5.79 -19.26
CA SER A 36 1.37 4.85 -19.61
C SER A 36 1.18 3.51 -18.89
N ASP A 37 1.55 2.40 -19.53
CA ASP A 37 1.49 1.04 -18.96
C ASP A 37 2.14 0.98 -17.57
N LEU A 38 3.23 1.75 -17.40
CA LEU A 38 3.92 1.89 -16.12
C LEU A 38 3.00 2.47 -15.04
N SER A 39 2.31 3.58 -15.31
CA SER A 39 1.38 4.20 -14.37
C SER A 39 0.23 3.26 -14.00
N HIS A 40 -0.27 2.45 -14.95
CA HIS A 40 -1.28 1.42 -14.66
C HIS A 40 -0.76 0.34 -13.71
N ILE A 41 0.47 -0.11 -13.88
CA ILE A 41 1.12 -1.06 -12.99
C ILE A 41 1.29 -0.46 -11.59
N LEU A 42 1.78 0.79 -11.50
CA LEU A 42 1.95 1.47 -10.21
C LEU A 42 0.61 1.69 -9.48
N GLN A 43 -0.46 2.04 -10.20
CA GLN A 43 -1.80 2.15 -9.62
C GLN A 43 -2.29 0.81 -9.03
N LYS A 44 -2.11 -0.30 -9.75
CA LYS A 44 -2.45 -1.64 -9.24
C LYS A 44 -1.61 -1.98 -8.01
N LEU A 45 -0.32 -1.64 -8.04
CA LEU A 45 0.60 -1.89 -6.94
C LEU A 45 0.23 -1.09 -5.67
N LEU A 46 -0.26 0.14 -5.83
CA LEU A 46 -0.84 0.92 -4.73
C LEU A 46 -2.06 0.24 -4.12
N PHE A 47 -2.97 -0.26 -4.96
CA PHE A 47 -4.15 -0.99 -4.48
C PHE A 47 -3.77 -2.27 -3.73
N ILE A 48 -2.80 -3.02 -4.25
CA ILE A 48 -2.28 -4.22 -3.57
C ILE A 48 -1.71 -3.85 -2.19
N CYS A 49 -0.92 -2.78 -2.09
CA CYS A 49 -0.41 -2.29 -0.81
C CYS A 49 -1.55 -1.94 0.16
N VAL A 50 -2.62 -1.28 -0.29
CA VAL A 50 -3.80 -0.97 0.55
C VAL A 50 -4.45 -2.26 1.07
N PHE A 51 -4.61 -3.28 0.21
CA PHE A 51 -5.14 -4.59 0.60
C PHE A 51 -4.23 -5.36 1.56
N ILE A 52 -2.95 -4.99 1.71
CA ILE A 52 -2.05 -5.58 2.71
C ILE A 52 -2.09 -4.76 4.01
N ILE A 53 -2.12 -3.43 3.90
CA ILE A 53 -2.14 -2.49 5.01
C ILE A 53 -3.41 -2.69 5.85
N LEU A 54 -4.59 -2.74 5.23
CA LEU A 54 -5.86 -2.80 5.94
C LEU A 54 -6.02 -4.09 6.77
N PRO A 55 -5.79 -5.31 6.23
CA PRO A 55 -5.85 -6.54 7.03
C PRO A 55 -4.73 -6.62 8.07
N SER A 56 -3.52 -6.14 7.76
CA SER A 56 -2.42 -6.12 8.72
C SER A 56 -2.72 -5.20 9.91
N PHE A 57 -3.35 -4.05 9.65
CA PHE A 57 -3.82 -3.15 10.69
C PHE A 57 -4.93 -3.79 11.52
N ALA A 58 -5.95 -4.36 10.87
CA ALA A 58 -7.04 -5.05 11.55
C ALA A 58 -6.53 -6.20 12.44
N LEU A 59 -5.58 -7.00 11.94
CA LEU A 59 -4.96 -8.08 12.70
C LEU A 59 -4.11 -7.58 13.87
N SER A 60 -3.42 -6.45 13.71
CA SER A 60 -2.66 -5.81 14.80
C SER A 60 -3.59 -5.32 15.92
N VAL A 61 -4.75 -4.77 15.58
CA VAL A 61 -5.76 -4.35 16.55
C VAL A 61 -6.44 -5.56 17.20
N ALA A 62 -6.89 -6.54 16.42
CA ALA A 62 -7.53 -7.76 16.91
C ALA A 62 -6.61 -8.55 17.84
N GLY A 63 -5.30 -8.55 17.58
CA GLY A 63 -4.29 -9.17 18.43
C GLY A 63 -4.22 -8.61 19.86
N LYS A 64 -4.73 -7.39 20.12
CA LYS A 64 -4.86 -6.86 21.49
C LYS A 64 -6.02 -7.49 22.27
N TYR A 65 -7.05 -7.95 21.56
CA TYR A 65 -8.29 -8.48 22.15
C TYR A 65 -8.32 -10.00 22.18
N LEU A 66 -7.58 -10.65 21.28
CA LEU A 66 -7.30 -12.08 21.34
C LEU A 66 -6.29 -12.32 22.46
N LYS A 67 -6.77 -12.68 23.65
CA LYS A 67 -5.96 -13.08 24.82
C LYS A 67 -5.06 -14.28 24.47
N LYS A 68 -3.92 -14.04 23.81
CA LYS A 68 -2.85 -15.02 23.62
C LYS A 68 -1.50 -14.36 23.35
#